data_AF-A0AAD0WWN1-F1
#
_entry.id   AF-A0AAD0WWN1-F1
#
_cell.length_a   1.000
_cell.length_b   1.000
_cell.length_c   1.000
_cell.angle_alpha   90.00
_cell.angle_beta   90.00
_cell.angle_gamma   90.00
#
_symmetry.space_group_name_H-M   'P 1'
#
loop_
_entity.id
_entity.type
_entity.pdbx_description
1 polymer ?
#
loop_
_entity_poly.entity_id
_entity_poly.type
_entity_poly.pdbx_seq_one_letter_code
_entity_poly.pdbx_strand_id
1 'polypeptide(L)'
;MSRVFSEFGIKLVPMKLGDFKSIRMREHQFIIASVRDIRSFVNYNKLLKRYLNYMLRQGSVTLFEFSSFSIVHDDSILKTKRVFQERLPVSMFRMADLIGQNMFSKLVTNSSRWPGGRRAKLPEY
;
A
#
# COMPACT_ATOMS: atom_id res chain seq x y z
N MET A 1 -16.87 5.03 5.11
CA MET A 1 -15.67 4.71 4.32
C MET A 1 -16.01 3.94 3.04
N SER A 2 -16.60 2.74 3.10
CA SER A 2 -16.78 1.89 1.91
C SER A 2 -17.46 2.55 0.70
N ARG A 3 -18.50 3.36 0.91
CA ARG A 3 -19.29 3.98 -0.18
C ARG A 3 -18.47 4.92 -1.08
N VAL A 4 -17.64 5.78 -0.48
CA VAL A 4 -16.78 6.71 -1.23
C VAL A 4 -15.78 5.90 -2.06
N PHE A 5 -15.10 4.92 -1.46
CA PHE A 5 -14.14 4.10 -2.19
C PHE A 5 -14.78 3.26 -3.32
N SER A 6 -16.02 2.80 -3.15
CA SER A 6 -16.73 2.09 -4.22
C SER A 6 -17.05 2.97 -5.42
N GLU A 7 -17.27 4.28 -5.24
CA GLU A 7 -17.47 5.24 -6.35
C GLU A 7 -16.20 5.36 -7.20
N PHE A 8 -15.02 5.19 -6.60
CA PHE A 8 -13.73 5.12 -7.29
C PHE A 8 -13.40 3.70 -7.81
N GLY A 9 -14.33 2.74 -7.72
CA GLY A 9 -14.09 1.34 -8.12
C GLY A 9 -13.15 0.58 -7.18
N ILE A 10 -12.88 1.09 -5.98
CA ILE A 10 -11.97 0.48 -4.99
C ILE A 10 -12.79 -0.34 -4.00
N LYS A 11 -12.55 -1.65 -3.97
CA LYS A 11 -13.14 -2.56 -2.97
C LYS A 11 -12.27 -2.61 -1.72
N LEU A 12 -12.79 -2.08 -0.62
CA LEU A 12 -12.14 -2.20 0.68
C LEU A 12 -12.45 -3.54 1.35
N VAL A 13 -11.41 -4.23 1.81
CA VAL A 13 -11.53 -5.45 2.62
C VAL A 13 -11.12 -5.11 4.05
N PRO A 14 -12.06 -5.06 5.00
CA PRO A 14 -11.71 -4.84 6.40
C PRO A 14 -10.97 -6.08 6.93
N MET A 15 -9.94 -5.86 7.72
CA MET A 15 -9.07 -6.93 8.18
C MET A 15 -8.71 -6.75 9.65
N LYS A 16 -8.76 -7.85 10.41
CA LYS A 16 -8.27 -7.86 11.79
C LYS A 16 -6.76 -8.08 11.80
N LEU A 17 -6.11 -7.61 12.86
CA LEU A 17 -4.66 -7.78 13.05
C LEU A 17 -4.22 -9.25 13.06
N GLY A 18 -5.09 -10.17 13.50
CA GLY A 18 -4.83 -11.62 13.46
C GLY A 18 -4.75 -12.14 12.03
N ASP A 19 -5.77 -11.83 11.23
CA ASP A 19 -5.89 -12.28 9.84
C ASP A 19 -4.74 -11.75 8.97
N PHE A 20 -4.32 -10.50 9.23
CA PHE A 20 -3.19 -9.89 8.51
C PHE A 20 -1.90 -10.71 8.59
N LYS A 21 -1.65 -11.38 9.73
CA LYS A 21 -0.45 -12.21 9.93
C LYS A 21 -0.47 -13.49 9.11
N SER A 22 -1.66 -14.03 8.84
CA SER A 22 -1.84 -15.27 8.09
C SER A 22 -1.88 -15.08 6.57
N ILE A 23 -1.91 -13.83 6.10
CA ILE A 23 -2.00 -13.57 4.66
C ILE A 23 -0.70 -13.91 3.95
N ARG A 24 -0.81 -14.79 2.97
CA ARG A 24 0.22 -15.01 1.96
C ARG A 24 0.00 -14.03 0.81
N MET A 25 0.84 -13.00 0.74
CA MET A 25 0.81 -12.02 -0.35
C MET A 25 1.38 -12.67 -1.62
N ARG A 26 0.52 -13.12 -2.54
CA ARG A 26 0.94 -13.59 -3.89
C ARG A 26 1.21 -12.44 -4.84
N GLU A 27 0.47 -11.35 -4.67
CA GLU A 27 0.52 -10.16 -5.51
C GLU A 27 0.79 -8.92 -4.66
N HIS A 28 1.16 -7.83 -5.32
CA HIS A 28 1.37 -6.55 -4.65
C HIS A 28 0.03 -6.00 -4.11
N GLN A 29 -0.04 -5.74 -2.81
CA GLN A 29 -1.27 -5.26 -2.14
C GLN A 29 -1.15 -3.80 -1.69
N PHE A 30 -2.28 -3.10 -1.71
CA PHE A 30 -2.42 -1.77 -1.15
C PHE A 30 -3.08 -1.85 0.22
N ILE A 31 -2.45 -1.27 1.24
CA ILE A 31 -2.92 -1.30 2.62
C ILE A 31 -3.26 0.12 3.05
N ILE A 32 -4.42 0.26 3.69
CA ILE A 32 -4.85 1.50 4.33
C ILE A 32 -4.84 1.29 5.83
N ALA A 33 -4.05 2.08 6.55
CA ALA A 33 -4.01 2.10 8.01
C ALA A 33 -4.58 3.42 8.52
N SER A 34 -5.55 3.34 9.44
CA SER A 34 -6.11 4.51 10.13
C SER A 34 -5.81 4.39 11.62
N VAL A 35 -5.06 5.35 12.17
CA VAL A 35 -4.63 5.38 13.57
C VAL A 35 -5.14 6.66 14.22
N ARG A 36 -6.20 6.54 15.03
CA ARG A 36 -6.90 7.72 15.60
C ARG A 36 -6.61 7.92 17.08
N ASP A 37 -6.28 6.85 17.78
CA ASP A 37 -6.12 6.82 19.24
C ASP A 37 -4.83 6.11 19.66
N ILE A 38 -4.44 6.33 20.92
CA ILE A 38 -3.18 5.84 21.48
C ILE A 38 -3.10 4.31 21.49
N ARG A 39 -4.23 3.60 21.71
CA ARG A 39 -4.23 2.13 21.75
C ARG A 39 -4.01 1.56 20.36
N SER A 40 -4.68 2.14 19.35
CA SER A 40 -4.42 1.80 17.94
C SER A 40 -2.97 2.09 17.54
N PHE A 41 -2.39 3.20 18.01
CA PHE A 41 -0.99 3.54 17.74
C PHE A 41 -0.02 2.51 18.30
N VAL A 42 -0.20 2.08 19.56
CA VAL A 42 0.65 1.04 20.18
C VAL A 42 0.55 -0.29 19.41
N ASN A 43 -0.67 -0.70 19.04
CA ASN A 43 -0.88 -1.93 18.29
C ASN A 43 -0.29 -1.86 16.88
N TYR A 44 -0.47 -0.72 16.22
CA TYR A 44 0.06 -0.47 14.90
C TYR A 44 1.59 -0.47 14.91
N ASN A 45 2.25 0.17 15.88
CA ASN A 45 3.71 0.13 16.02
C ASN A 45 4.26 -1.29 16.21
N LYS A 46 3.57 -2.13 16.97
CA LYS A 46 3.94 -3.55 17.11
C LYS A 46 3.85 -4.29 15.78
N LEU A 47 2.79 -4.04 15.01
CA LEU A 47 2.60 -4.63 13.68
C LEU A 47 3.62 -4.11 12.67
N LEU A 48 3.93 -2.83 12.73
CA LEU A 48 4.90 -2.15 11.87
C LEU A 48 6.29 -2.75 12.03
N LYS A 49 6.78 -2.83 13.27
CA LYS A 49 8.10 -3.41 13.60
C LYS A 49 8.19 -4.88 13.22
N ARG A 50 7.12 -5.65 13.42
CA ARG A 50 7.16 -7.11 13.28
C ARG A 50 6.90 -7.60 11.86
N TYR A 51 6.05 -6.91 11.09
CA TYR A 51 5.57 -7.42 9.79
C TYR A 51 5.63 -6.39 8.67
N LEU A 52 5.02 -5.19 8.83
CA LEU A 52 4.91 -4.26 7.70
C LEU A 52 6.26 -3.76 7.20
N ASN A 53 7.21 -3.47 8.09
CA ASN A 53 8.54 -3.03 7.67
C ASN A 53 9.19 -4.07 6.74
N TYR A 54 9.07 -5.35 7.05
CA TYR A 54 9.58 -6.41 6.18
C TYR A 54 8.85 -6.44 4.83
N MET A 55 7.52 -6.38 4.83
CA MET A 55 6.72 -6.38 3.60
C MET A 55 6.98 -5.16 2.71
N LEU A 56 7.17 -3.98 3.30
CA LEU A 56 7.50 -2.75 2.61
C LEU A 56 8.90 -2.81 1.97
N ARG A 57 9.87 -3.38 2.70
CA ARG A 57 11.23 -3.64 2.20
C ARG A 57 11.21 -4.60 1.00
N GLN A 58 10.51 -5.73 1.14
CA GLN A 58 10.34 -6.70 0.05
C GLN A 58 9.62 -6.07 -1.14
N GLY A 59 8.63 -5.19 -0.88
CA GLY A 59 7.82 -4.57 -1.91
C GLY A 59 6.56 -5.33 -2.29
N SER A 60 6.13 -6.24 -1.43
CA SER A 60 4.83 -6.89 -1.56
C SER A 60 3.68 -5.92 -1.23
N VAL A 61 3.96 -4.78 -0.59
CA VAL A 61 2.93 -3.86 -0.10
C VAL A 61 3.24 -2.40 -0.41
N THR A 62 2.20 -1.61 -0.64
CA THR A 62 2.18 -0.14 -0.49
C THR A 62 1.27 0.24 0.65
N LEU A 63 1.74 1.13 1.51
CA LEU A 63 1.05 1.55 2.72
C LEU A 63 0.58 3.00 2.59
N PHE A 64 -0.72 3.22 2.82
CA PHE A 64 -1.34 4.52 3.02
C PHE A 64 -1.71 4.66 4.49
N GLU A 65 -1.07 5.58 5.16
CA GLU A 65 -1.14 5.77 6.60
C GLU A 65 -1.82 7.09 6.92
N PHE A 66 -2.93 7.02 7.64
CA PHE A 66 -3.70 8.17 8.09
C PHE A 66 -3.72 8.19 9.61
N SER A 67 -2.92 9.06 10.20
CA SER A 67 -2.64 9.03 11.64
C SER A 67 -2.77 10.40 12.29
N SER A 68 -3.29 10.44 13.51
CA SER A 68 -3.19 11.63 14.38
C SER A 68 -1.81 11.77 15.04
N PHE A 69 -1.01 10.70 15.02
CA PHE A 69 0.31 10.62 15.64
C PHE A 69 1.42 10.65 14.58
N SER A 70 2.59 11.19 14.92
CA SER A 70 3.79 11.04 14.10
C SER A 70 4.29 9.60 14.17
N ILE A 71 4.31 8.92 13.03
CA ILE A 71 4.84 7.57 12.89
C ILE A 71 6.16 7.68 12.15
N VAL A 72 7.23 7.24 12.79
CA VAL A 72 8.56 7.23 12.20
C VAL A 72 8.75 5.90 11.49
N HIS A 73 9.02 5.96 10.20
CA HIS A 73 9.52 4.81 9.46
C HIS A 73 11.03 4.91 9.28
N ASP A 74 11.69 3.77 9.13
CA ASP A 74 13.10 3.72 8.75
C ASP A 74 13.25 4.08 7.26
N ASP A 75 13.26 5.38 6.96
CA ASP A 75 13.32 5.91 5.60
C ASP A 75 14.59 5.49 4.85
N SER A 76 15.69 5.23 5.57
CA SER A 76 16.94 4.73 4.99
C SER A 76 16.82 3.33 4.37
N ILE A 77 15.76 2.58 4.71
CA ILE A 77 15.57 1.19 4.29
C ILE A 77 14.31 1.02 3.44
N LEU A 78 13.40 1.99 3.46
CA LEU A 78 12.21 1.97 2.64
C LEU A 78 12.52 2.47 1.23
N LYS A 79 12.22 1.64 0.22
CA LYS A 79 12.22 2.11 -1.17
C LYS A 79 11.26 3.30 -1.26
N THR A 80 11.83 4.47 -1.52
CA THR A 80 11.12 5.75 -1.68
C THR A 80 9.92 5.53 -2.59
N LYS A 81 8.72 5.98 -2.20
CA LYS A 81 7.41 5.80 -2.89
C LYS A 81 6.57 4.55 -2.54
N ARG A 82 6.72 3.96 -1.35
CA ARG A 82 5.83 2.86 -0.87
C ARG A 82 5.07 3.14 0.41
N VAL A 83 5.40 4.22 1.09
CA VAL A 83 4.71 4.69 2.28
C VAL A 83 4.23 6.11 2.01
N PHE A 84 2.93 6.31 2.19
CA PHE A 84 2.28 7.61 2.06
C PHE A 84 1.67 7.93 3.42
N GLN A 85 2.13 9.00 4.04
CA GLN A 85 1.66 9.43 5.35
C GLN A 85 0.86 10.71 5.23
N GLU A 86 -0.32 10.71 5.83
CA GLU A 86 -1.19 11.87 5.92
C GLU A 86 -1.69 12.03 7.36
N ARG A 87 -1.78 13.28 7.81
CA ARG A 87 -2.19 13.58 9.19
C ARG A 87 -3.70 13.76 9.27
N LEU A 88 -4.32 13.13 10.26
CA LEU A 88 -5.74 13.35 10.54
C LEU A 88 -5.98 14.74 11.16
N PRO A 89 -7.13 15.39 10.88
CA PRO A 89 -8.27 14.88 10.10
C PRO A 89 -8.10 15.04 8.57
N VAL A 90 -8.48 14.01 7.82
CA VAL A 90 -8.48 14.03 6.34
C VAL A 90 -9.87 13.67 5.83
N SER A 91 -10.33 14.35 4.77
CA SER A 91 -11.59 14.00 4.12
C SER A 91 -11.48 12.64 3.40
N MET A 92 -12.55 11.84 3.45
CA MET A 92 -12.56 10.54 2.77
C MET A 92 -12.35 10.67 1.25
N PHE A 93 -12.84 11.76 0.64
CA PHE A 93 -12.62 12.05 -0.78
C PHE A 93 -11.13 12.24 -1.10
N ARG A 94 -10.42 13.03 -0.28
CA ARG A 94 -8.96 13.21 -0.43
C ARG A 94 -8.20 11.92 -0.24
N MET A 95 -8.60 11.08 0.72
CA MET A 95 -8.00 9.76 0.92
C MET A 95 -8.19 8.88 -0.32
N ALA A 96 -9.41 8.80 -0.84
CA ALA A 96 -9.74 7.97 -2.00
C ALA A 96 -9.03 8.46 -3.27
N ASP A 97 -8.98 9.77 -3.50
CA ASP A 97 -8.29 10.38 -4.64
C ASP A 97 -6.78 10.08 -4.61
N LEU A 98 -6.11 10.30 -3.46
CA LEU A 98 -4.69 10.01 -3.31
C LEU A 98 -4.38 8.53 -3.55
N ILE A 99 -5.22 7.63 -3.03
CA ILE A 99 -5.06 6.19 -3.23
C ILE A 99 -5.30 5.82 -4.69
N GLY A 100 -6.35 6.37 -5.31
CA GLY A 100 -6.71 6.15 -6.71
C GLY A 100 -5.59 6.56 -7.67
N GLN A 101 -5.04 7.76 -7.50
CA GLN A 101 -3.92 8.27 -8.30
C GLN A 101 -2.67 7.39 -8.20
N ASN A 102 -2.32 6.94 -6.98
CA ASN A 102 -1.16 6.07 -6.76
C ASN A 102 -1.38 4.64 -7.28
N MET A 103 -2.61 4.13 -7.22
CA MET A 103 -2.94 2.83 -7.77
C MET A 103 -2.92 2.85 -9.30
N PHE A 104 -3.54 3.86 -9.91
CA PHE A 104 -3.60 4.05 -11.36
C PHE A 104 -2.22 4.24 -11.97
N SER A 105 -1.39 5.13 -11.40
CA SER A 105 -0.02 5.36 -11.89
C SER A 105 0.82 4.09 -11.89
N LYS A 106 0.68 3.22 -10.87
CA LYS A 106 1.36 1.92 -10.83
C LYS A 106 0.87 0.95 -11.90
N LEU A 107 -0.44 0.89 -12.14
CA LEU A 107 -1.01 0.05 -13.20
C LEU A 107 -0.49 0.47 -14.58
N VAL A 108 -0.52 1.78 -14.87
CA VAL A 108 -0.04 2.35 -16.15
C VAL A 108 1.45 2.13 -16.35
N THR A 109 2.26 2.33 -15.30
CA THR A 109 3.72 2.13 -15.37
C THR A 109 4.06 0.66 -15.66
N ASN A 110 3.35 -0.28 -15.04
CA ASN A 110 3.56 -1.71 -15.28
C ASN A 110 3.05 -2.17 -16.65
N SER A 111 2.03 -1.49 -17.22
CA SER A 111 1.55 -1.78 -18.58
C SER A 111 2.42 -1.18 -19.68
N SER A 112 3.32 -0.25 -19.36
CA SER A 112 4.28 0.33 -20.30
C SER A 112 5.43 -0.65 -20.59
N ARG A 113 5.09 -1.81 -21.12
CA ARG A 113 6.04 -2.74 -21.73
C ARG A 113 5.97 -2.50 -23.23
N TRP A 114 6.99 -1.89 -23.79
CA TRP A 114 7.06 -1.63 -25.23
C TRP A 114 6.82 -2.95 -26.00
N PRO A 115 5.92 -2.98 -27.00
CA PRO A 115 5.50 -4.22 -27.67
C PRO A 115 6.64 -4.96 -28.39
N GLY A 116 7.78 -4.30 -28.63
CA GLY A 116 8.97 -4.86 -29.28
C GLY A 116 9.95 -5.64 -28.38
N GLY A 117 9.63 -5.92 -27.12
CA GLY A 117 10.59 -6.49 -26.16
C GLY A 117 10.89 -7.99 -26.27
N ARG A 118 10.19 -8.75 -27.13
CA ARG A 118 10.53 -10.15 -27.41
C ARG A 118 11.62 -10.15 -28.48
N ARG A 119 12.90 -10.31 -28.08
CA ARG A 119 13.99 -10.61 -29.03
C ARG A 119 13.53 -11.80 -29.89
N ALA A 120 13.58 -11.64 -31.22
CA ALA A 120 13.42 -12.76 -32.13
C ALA A 120 14.39 -13.86 -31.69
N LYS A 121 13.89 -15.05 -31.38
CA LYS A 121 14.75 -16.22 -31.20
C LYS A 121 15.26 -16.58 -32.59
N LEU A 122 16.58 -16.67 -32.74
CA LEU A 122 17.17 -17.26 -33.94
C LEU A 122 16.63 -18.69 -34.09
N PRO A 123 16.28 -19.13 -35.32
CA PRO A 123 15.93 -20.52 -35.54
C PRO A 123 17.12 -21.40 -35.14
N GLU A 124 16.87 -22.39 -34.28
CA GLU A 124 17.84 -23.45 -34.03
C GLU A 124 17.86 -24.34 -35.28
N TYR A 125 19.01 -24.40 -35.96
CA TYR A 125 19.29 -25.35 -37.03
C TYR A 125 19.68 -26.71 -36.44
#